data_AF-A0A6L7U1T3-F1
#
_entry.id   AF-A0A6L7U1T3-F1
#
_cell.length_a   1.000
_cell.length_b   1.000
_cell.length_c   1.000
_cell.angle_alpha   90.00
_cell.angle_beta   90.00
_cell.angle_gamma   90.00
#
_symmetry.space_group_name_H-M   'P 1'
#
loop_
_entity.id
_entity.type
_entity.pdbx_description
1 polymer ?
#
loop_
_entity_poly.entity_id
_entity_poly.type
_entity_poly.pdbx_seq_one_letter_code
_entity_poly.pdbx_strand_id
1 'polypeptide(L)'
;MEAQKVRLTLDLDPTFQHRLKAIAALKGVSLQGYCQAAIDRELTKDEAGTVERLASDMPDHEMFAQLREEIFGGKLLPGNSADLIREAREIRDAETEGWA
;
A
#
# COMPACT_ATOMS: atom_id res chain seq x y z
N MET A 1 -17.13 24.04 -25.85
CA MET A 1 -16.49 22.76 -26.18
C MET A 1 -17.39 21.67 -25.67
N GLU A 2 -18.03 20.90 -26.55
CA GLU A 2 -18.90 19.79 -26.13
C GLU A 2 -18.02 18.69 -25.50
N ALA A 3 -18.34 18.28 -24.28
CA ALA A 3 -17.60 17.24 -23.59
C ALA A 3 -17.75 15.92 -24.34
N GLN A 4 -16.65 15.41 -24.90
CA GLN A 4 -16.63 14.13 -25.58
C GLN A 4 -16.95 13.03 -24.55
N LYS A 5 -18.03 12.29 -24.77
CA LYS A 5 -18.48 11.22 -23.85
C LYS A 5 -17.50 10.05 -23.92
N VAL A 6 -16.55 9.98 -22.97
CA VAL A 6 -15.64 8.85 -22.81
C VAL A 6 -16.34 7.76 -21.99
N ARG A 7 -16.31 6.51 -22.49
CA ARG A 7 -16.81 5.35 -21.75
C ARG A 7 -15.68 4.74 -20.96
N LEU A 8 -15.92 4.48 -19.69
CA LEU A 8 -14.95 3.86 -18.78
C LEU A 8 -15.46 2.46 -18.42
N THR A 9 -14.69 1.44 -18.79
CA THR A 9 -15.00 0.04 -18.49
C THR A 9 -14.14 -0.40 -17.32
N LEU A 10 -14.76 -0.97 -16.29
CA LEU A 10 -14.10 -1.45 -15.09
C LEU A 10 -14.28 -2.97 -15.03
N ASP A 11 -13.18 -3.69 -15.12
CA ASP A 11 -13.16 -5.13 -14.84
C ASP A 11 -13.11 -5.32 -13.32
N LEU A 12 -14.20 -5.85 -12.78
CA LEU A 12 -14.35 -6.07 -11.35
C LEU A 12 -14.45 -7.56 -11.07
N ASP A 13 -13.80 -8.00 -10.00
CA ASP A 13 -14.02 -9.33 -9.45
C ASP A 13 -15.53 -9.54 -9.15
N PRO A 14 -16.09 -10.73 -9.45
CA PRO A 14 -17.53 -10.99 -9.27
C PRO A 14 -18.01 -10.74 -7.83
N THR A 15 -17.23 -11.13 -6.82
CA THR A 15 -17.59 -10.93 -5.41
C THR A 15 -17.65 -9.44 -5.08
N PHE A 16 -16.69 -8.67 -5.57
CA PHE A 16 -16.70 -7.22 -5.41
C PHE A 16 -17.86 -6.55 -6.13
N GLN A 17 -18.20 -7.01 -7.34
CA GLN A 17 -19.35 -6.52 -8.10
C GLN A 17 -20.68 -6.75 -7.37
N HIS A 18 -20.86 -7.92 -6.73
CA HIS A 18 -22.04 -8.21 -5.93
C HIS A 18 -22.18 -7.27 -4.73
N ARG A 19 -21.08 -7.02 -4.02
CA ARG A 19 -21.07 -6.08 -2.88
C ARG A 19 -21.46 -4.67 -3.32
N LEU A 20 -20.91 -4.18 -4.44
CA LEU A 20 -21.26 -2.87 -4.98
C LEU A 20 -22.73 -2.78 -5.38
N LYS A 21 -23.29 -3.82 -6.02
CA LYS A 21 -24.71 -3.89 -6.37
C LYS A 21 -25.61 -3.83 -5.14
N ALA A 22 -25.27 -4.56 -4.08
CA ALA A 22 -26.02 -4.53 -2.84
C ALA A 22 -26.02 -3.13 -2.21
N ILE A 23 -24.86 -2.45 -2.17
CA ILE A 23 -24.75 -1.11 -1.62
C ILE A 23 -25.52 -0.08 -2.48
N ALA A 24 -25.41 -0.17 -3.81
CA ALA A 24 -26.16 0.70 -4.72
C ALA A 24 -27.68 0.54 -4.51
N ALA A 25 -28.15 -0.69 -4.37
CA ALA A 25 -29.55 -1.00 -4.08
C ALA A 25 -29.99 -0.44 -2.72
N LEU A 26 -29.17 -0.58 -1.66
CA LEU A 26 -29.44 0.00 -0.35
C LEU A 26 -29.56 1.53 -0.39
N LYS A 27 -28.84 2.17 -1.32
CA LYS A 27 -28.90 3.62 -1.53
C LYS A 27 -29.96 4.06 -2.54
N GLY A 28 -30.72 3.12 -3.12
CA GLY A 28 -31.76 3.40 -4.12
C GLY A 28 -31.23 3.98 -5.44
N VAL A 29 -29.96 3.72 -5.78
CA VAL A 29 -29.31 4.24 -7.00
C VAL A 29 -28.87 3.10 -7.91
N SER A 30 -28.68 3.41 -9.20
CA SER A 30 -28.09 2.44 -10.13
C SER A 30 -26.63 2.17 -9.79
N LEU A 31 -26.12 0.99 -10.13
CA LEU A 31 -24.71 0.63 -9.93
C LEU A 31 -23.78 1.65 -10.62
N GLN A 32 -24.10 2.07 -11.85
CA GLN A 32 -23.33 3.05 -12.58
C GLN A 32 -23.31 4.41 -11.86
N GLY A 33 -24.48 4.90 -11.41
CA GLY A 33 -24.57 6.15 -10.68
C GLY A 33 -23.83 6.10 -9.34
N TYR A 34 -23.88 4.95 -8.66
CA TYR A 34 -23.10 4.72 -7.45
C TYR A 34 -21.59 4.80 -7.71
N CYS A 35 -21.09 4.07 -8.72
CA CYS A 35 -19.67 4.07 -9.06
C CYS A 35 -19.19 5.46 -9.49
N GLN A 36 -19.98 6.18 -10.29
CA GLN A 36 -19.65 7.53 -10.71
C GLN A 36 -19.55 8.49 -9.50
N ALA A 37 -20.56 8.50 -8.64
CA ALA A 37 -20.54 9.34 -7.44
C ALA A 37 -19.39 9.00 -6.48
N ALA A 38 -19.01 7.72 -6.39
CA ALA A 38 -17.87 7.29 -5.59
C ALA A 38 -16.55 7.78 -6.18
N ILE A 39 -16.35 7.64 -7.51
CA ILE A 39 -15.16 8.13 -8.21
C ILE A 39 -15.05 9.65 -8.07
N ASP A 40 -16.13 10.40 -8.34
CA ASP A 40 -16.15 11.85 -8.23
C ASP A 40 -15.79 12.32 -6.82
N ARG A 41 -16.28 11.62 -5.79
CA ARG A 41 -15.95 11.91 -4.39
C ARG A 41 -14.47 11.69 -4.08
N GLU A 42 -13.90 10.57 -4.51
CA GLU A 42 -12.47 10.31 -4.28
C GLU A 42 -11.59 11.28 -5.08
N LEU A 43 -11.93 11.59 -6.34
CA LEU A 43 -11.22 12.60 -7.13
C LEU A 43 -11.29 13.99 -6.49
N THR A 44 -12.43 14.37 -5.93
CA THR A 44 -12.57 15.65 -5.22
C THR A 44 -11.67 15.72 -3.98
N LYS A 45 -11.49 14.60 -3.26
CA LYS A 45 -10.54 14.53 -2.14
C LYS A 45 -9.09 14.61 -2.62
N ASP A 46 -8.78 13.93 -3.73
CA ASP A 46 -7.47 13.98 -4.40
C ASP A 46 -7.10 15.41 -4.79
N GLU A 47 -8.01 16.12 -5.46
CA GLU A 47 -7.82 17.52 -5.87
C GLU A 47 -7.74 18.49 -4.69
N ALA A 48 -8.50 18.24 -3.62
CA ALA A 48 -8.45 19.01 -2.39
C ALA A 48 -7.19 18.75 -1.55
N GLY A 49 -6.26 17.90 -2.01
CA GLY A 49 -5.07 17.50 -1.26
C GLY A 49 -5.39 16.75 0.04
N THR A 50 -6.64 16.31 0.20
CA THR A 50 -7.18 15.56 1.33
C THR A 50 -7.46 14.11 0.92
N VAL A 51 -6.66 13.59 0.00
CA VAL A 51 -6.18 12.23 0.20
C VAL A 51 -5.54 12.31 1.58
N GLU A 52 -6.18 11.72 2.58
CA GLU A 52 -5.39 10.93 3.51
C GLU A 52 -4.56 10.04 2.59
N ARG A 53 -3.39 10.54 2.13
CA ARG A 53 -2.22 9.72 1.86
C ARG A 53 -2.33 8.77 3.02
N LEU A 54 -2.75 7.53 2.76
CA LEU A 54 -2.65 6.39 3.67
C LEU A 54 -1.44 6.74 4.48
N ALA A 55 -1.65 7.21 5.72
CA ALA A 55 -0.60 7.88 6.48
C ALA A 55 0.50 6.88 6.39
N SER A 56 1.49 7.20 5.55
CA SER A 56 2.33 6.15 5.07
C SER A 56 3.02 5.81 6.35
N ASP A 57 2.79 4.60 6.83
CA ASP A 57 3.60 3.92 7.83
C ASP A 57 5.00 3.71 7.21
N MET A 58 5.54 4.72 6.54
CA MET A 58 6.94 5.01 6.47
C MET A 58 7.23 5.53 7.87
N PRO A 59 7.94 4.75 8.69
CA PRO A 59 8.45 5.25 9.94
C PRO A 59 9.11 6.60 9.68
N ASP A 60 8.76 7.57 10.50
CA ASP A 60 9.35 8.89 10.48
C ASP A 60 10.87 8.72 10.31
N HIS A 61 11.47 9.43 9.35
CA HIS A 61 12.91 9.28 9.11
C HIS A 61 13.72 9.53 10.39
N GLU A 62 13.16 10.33 11.31
CA GLU A 62 13.66 10.52 12.66
C GLU A 62 13.58 9.26 13.52
N MET A 63 12.48 8.49 13.47
CA MET A 63 12.35 7.21 14.18
C MET A 63 13.36 6.19 13.67
N PHE A 64 13.59 6.11 12.36
CA PHE A 64 14.65 5.25 11.82
C PHE A 64 16.05 5.70 12.23
N ALA A 65 16.30 7.01 12.30
CA ALA A 65 17.58 7.54 12.76
C ALA A 65 17.82 7.22 14.24
N GLN A 66 16.79 7.34 15.07
CA GLN A 66 16.83 6.99 16.49
C GLN A 66 17.03 5.49 16.71
N LEU A 67 16.29 4.63 16.00
CA LEU A 67 16.47 3.17 16.07
C LEU A 67 17.86 2.75 15.60
N ARG A 68 18.38 3.38 14.55
CA ARG A 68 19.74 3.12 14.09
C ARG A 68 20.76 3.50 15.16
N GLU A 69 20.56 4.62 15.85
CA GLU A 69 21.45 5.04 16.94
C GLU A 69 21.29 4.14 18.18
N GLU A 70 20.09 3.71 18.52
CA GLU A 70 19.84 2.80 19.64
C GLU A 70 20.47 1.41 19.40
N ILE A 71 20.30 0.86 18.20
CA ILE A 71 20.75 -0.49 17.86
C ILE A 71 22.25 -0.51 17.56
N PHE A 72 22.77 0.49 16.85
CA PHE A 72 24.16 0.50 16.37
C PHE A 72 25.06 1.52 17.08
N GLY A 73 24.51 2.41 17.92
CA GLY A 73 25.28 3.35 18.74
C GLY A 73 26.23 4.23 17.94
N GLY A 74 25.83 4.64 16.72
CA GLY A 74 26.66 5.43 15.82
C GLY A 74 27.89 4.68 15.25
N LYS A 75 28.05 3.38 15.52
CA LYS A 75 29.17 2.58 15.00
C LYS A 75 28.84 2.07 13.61
N LEU A 76 29.74 2.35 12.66
CA LEU A 76 29.77 1.62 11.40
C LEU A 76 30.02 0.14 11.72
N LEU A 77 29.10 -0.73 11.32
CA LEU A 77 29.31 -2.17 11.45
C LEU A 77 30.63 -2.52 10.75
N PRO A 78 31.55 -3.23 11.44
CA PRO A 78 32.81 -3.63 10.81
C PRO A 78 32.50 -4.70 9.76
N GLY A 79 32.51 -4.29 8.49
CA GLY A 79 32.30 -5.20 7.36
C GLY A 79 31.47 -4.57 6.25
N ASN A 80 31.71 -5.01 5.02
CA ASN A 80 30.85 -4.70 3.89
C ASN A 80 29.47 -5.32 4.15
N SER A 81 28.38 -4.59 3.88
CA SER A 81 27.01 -5.10 4.08
C SER A 81 26.76 -6.40 3.32
N ALA A 82 27.43 -6.59 2.18
CA ALA A 82 27.38 -7.83 1.41
C ALA A 82 27.94 -9.03 2.18
N ASP A 83 29.01 -8.85 2.97
CA ASP A 83 29.63 -9.93 3.74
C ASP A 83 28.75 -10.35 4.92
N LEU A 84 28.15 -9.37 5.61
CA LEU A 84 27.21 -9.65 6.71
C LEU A 84 25.96 -10.40 6.23
N ILE A 85 25.44 -10.05 5.05
CA ILE A 85 24.30 -10.75 4.45
C ILE A 85 24.68 -12.17 4.04
N ARG A 86 25.91 -12.38 3.55
CA ARG A 86 26.41 -13.71 3.20
C ARG A 86 26.55 -14.59 4.44
N GLU A 87 27.18 -14.10 5.50
CA GLU A 87 27.32 -14.84 6.77
C GLU A 87 25.96 -15.17 7.39
N ALA A 88 25.01 -14.23 7.38
CA ALA A 88 23.67 -14.49 7.91
C ALA A 88 22.92 -15.59 7.12
N ARG A 89 23.15 -15.67 5.80
CA ARG A 89 22.59 -16.75 4.96
C ARG A 89 23.25 -18.08 5.29
N GLU A 90 24.58 -18.12 5.40
CA GLU A 90 25.34 -19.33 5.75
C GLU A 90 24.92 -19.89 7.13
N ILE A 91 24.70 -19.02 8.12
CA ILE A 91 24.21 -19.43 9.46
C ILE A 91 22.82 -20.06 9.37
N ARG A 92 21.88 -19.39 8.70
CA ARG A 92 20.50 -19.89 8.55
C ARG A 92 20.46 -21.21 7.80
N ASP A 93 21.25 -21.34 6.74
CA ASP A 93 21.26 -22.54 5.91
C ASP A 93 21.85 -23.72 6.73
N ALA A 94 22.89 -23.48 7.55
CA ALA A 94 23.42 -24.47 8.50
C ALA A 94 22.43 -24.86 9.62
N GLU A 95 21.65 -23.90 10.15
CA GLU A 95 20.58 -24.18 11.12
C GLU A 95 19.46 -25.03 10.49
N THR A 96 19.14 -24.79 9.22
CA THR A 96 18.11 -25.53 8.48
C THR A 96 18.56 -26.97 8.18
N GLU A 97 19.84 -27.16 7.85
CA GLU A 97 20.44 -28.49 7.65
C GLU A 97 20.57 -29.29 8.96
N GLY A 98 20.70 -28.63 10.11
CA GLY A 98 20.73 -29.30 11.43
C GLY A 98 19.38 -29.82 11.92
N TRP A 99 18.27 -29.42 11.29
CA TRP A 99 16.89 -29.84 11.63
C TRP A 99 16.30 -30.84 10.62
N ALA A 100 17.04 -31.19 9.57
CA ALA A 100 16.69 -32.20 8.57
C ALA A 100 17.34 -33.56 8.91
#